data_AF-A0A258CB29-F1
#
_entry.id   AF-A0A258CB29-F1
#
_cell.length_a   1.000
_cell.length_b   1.000
_cell.length_c   1.000
_cell.angle_alpha   90.00
_cell.angle_beta   90.00
_cell.angle_gamma   90.00
#
_symmetry.space_group_name_H-M   'P 1'
#
loop_
_entity.id
_entity.type
_entity.pdbx_description
1 polymer ?
#
loop_
_entity_poly.entity_id
_entity_poly.type
_entity_poly.pdbx_seq_one_letter_code
_entity_poly.pdbx_strand_id
1 'polypeptide(L)'
;VDAAMAPSSTILDETYKVAITRFDNRIRVGGMAEVAGHDLSLNPRRRETLEMVVSDLYPQGGDPVGAEFWTGLRPATPDGTPIIGATRYRNLFLNTGHGTLGWTMACGSGSLLADLIAKKRPQISALGLDISRYDSSSEAHGHGQPASAH
;
A
#
# COMPACT_ATOMS: atom_id res chain seq x y z
N VAL A 1 29.02 -0.89 9.62
CA VAL A 1 28.31 -0.91 8.33
C VAL A 1 29.20 -0.29 7.28
N ASP A 2 29.47 -1.01 6.19
CA ASP A 2 30.17 -0.50 5.00
C ASP A 2 29.15 0.03 3.99
N ALA A 3 29.18 1.34 3.75
CA ALA A 3 28.27 2.02 2.84
C ALA A 3 28.44 1.61 1.37
N ALA A 4 29.61 1.11 0.97
CA ALA A 4 29.87 0.63 -0.38
C ALA A 4 29.23 -0.74 -0.65
N MET A 5 28.93 -1.49 0.42
CA MET A 5 28.30 -2.82 0.38
C MET A 5 26.79 -2.78 0.66
N ALA A 6 26.17 -1.60 0.64
CA ALA A 6 24.73 -1.40 0.82
C ALA A 6 24.01 -1.22 -0.54
N PRO A 7 22.69 -1.48 -0.63
CA PRO A 7 21.94 -1.32 -1.88
C PRO A 7 22.11 0.07 -2.50
N SER A 8 22.41 0.14 -3.79
CA SER A 8 22.46 1.40 -4.55
C SER A 8 21.11 1.79 -5.15
N SER A 9 20.20 0.84 -5.27
CA SER A 9 18.84 1.00 -5.82
C SER A 9 17.85 0.12 -5.06
N THR A 10 16.56 0.33 -5.31
CA THR A 10 15.53 -0.58 -4.80
C THR A 10 15.69 -1.95 -5.47
N ILE A 11 15.63 -3.00 -4.66
CA ILE A 11 15.57 -4.39 -5.13
C ILE A 11 14.33 -5.08 -4.58
N LEU A 12 13.84 -6.06 -5.34
CA LEU A 12 12.77 -6.95 -4.92
C LEU A 12 13.32 -8.37 -4.87
N ASP A 13 13.27 -8.97 -3.68
CA ASP A 13 13.47 -10.40 -3.52
C ASP A 13 12.13 -11.10 -3.77
N GLU A 14 12.01 -11.76 -4.92
CA GLU A 14 10.79 -12.45 -5.31
C GLU A 14 10.56 -13.77 -4.57
N THR A 15 11.61 -14.36 -3.98
CA THR A 15 11.55 -15.61 -3.23
C THR A 15 10.83 -15.37 -1.90
N TYR A 16 11.18 -14.29 -1.21
CA TYR A 16 10.63 -13.93 0.09
C TYR A 16 9.58 -12.81 0.03
N LYS A 17 9.33 -12.24 -1.17
CA LYS A 17 8.44 -11.08 -1.40
C LYS A 17 8.82 -9.89 -0.52
N VAL A 18 10.12 -9.57 -0.51
CA VAL A 18 10.71 -8.48 0.27
C VAL A 18 11.20 -7.39 -0.67
N ALA A 19 10.89 -6.14 -0.34
CA ALA A 19 11.44 -4.96 -0.97
C ALA A 19 12.52 -4.35 -0.07
N ILE A 20 13.68 -4.03 -0.65
CA ILE A 20 14.79 -3.38 0.04
C ILE A 20 15.11 -2.08 -0.70
N THR A 21 15.13 -0.97 0.03
CA THR A 21 15.41 0.36 -0.52
C THR A 21 16.36 1.11 0.42
N ARG A 22 17.39 1.73 -0.14
CA ARG A 22 18.26 2.64 0.60
C ARG A 22 17.69 4.06 0.60
N PHE A 23 17.69 4.67 1.78
CA PHE A 23 17.35 6.06 2.03
C PHE A 23 18.54 6.72 2.74
N ASP A 24 19.40 7.41 1.98
CA ASP A 24 20.65 7.99 2.46
C ASP A 24 21.52 6.95 3.18
N ASN A 25 21.65 7.09 4.51
CA ASN A 25 22.44 6.21 5.38
C ASN A 25 21.60 5.13 6.05
N ARG A 26 20.36 4.90 5.62
CA ARG A 26 19.46 3.88 6.16
C ARG A 26 19.01 2.93 5.08
N ILE A 27 18.79 1.68 5.45
CA ILE A 27 18.12 0.70 4.61
C ILE A 27 16.72 0.48 5.19
N ARG A 28 15.70 0.56 4.34
CA ARG A 28 14.34 0.16 4.67
C ARG A 28 14.05 -1.15 3.98
N VAL A 29 13.49 -2.05 4.77
CA VAL A 29 13.19 -3.42 4.36
C VAL A 29 11.73 -3.63 4.71
N GLY A 30 10.94 -3.99 3.71
CA GLY A 30 9.52 -4.20 3.87
C GLY A 30 9.11 -5.46 3.16
N GLY A 31 8.25 -6.25 3.78
CA GLY A 31 7.72 -7.47 3.22
C GLY A 31 6.57 -7.96 4.09
N MET A 32 5.87 -8.98 3.60
CA MET A 32 4.70 -9.59 4.24
C MET A 32 3.47 -8.66 4.40
N ALA A 33 2.33 -9.23 4.06
CA ALA A 33 1.01 -8.67 4.33
C ALA A 33 0.15 -9.78 4.94
N GLU A 34 -0.70 -9.41 5.89
CA GLU A 34 -1.60 -10.33 6.57
C GLU A 34 -2.96 -9.66 6.78
N VAL A 35 -4.01 -10.46 6.75
CA VAL A 35 -5.34 -10.07 7.23
C VAL A 35 -5.40 -10.30 8.75
N ALA A 36 -4.98 -9.29 9.52
CA ALA A 36 -4.86 -9.38 10.99
C ALA A 36 -5.79 -8.40 11.74
N GLY A 37 -6.78 -7.82 11.05
CA GLY A 37 -7.63 -6.78 11.64
C GLY A 37 -6.82 -5.53 12.04
N HIS A 38 -6.87 -5.16 13.32
CA HIS A 38 -6.14 -4.02 13.88
C HIS A 38 -4.93 -4.44 14.74
N ASP A 39 -4.51 -5.70 14.65
CA ASP A 39 -3.35 -6.17 15.39
C ASP A 39 -2.07 -5.52 14.89
N LEU A 40 -1.32 -4.92 15.82
CA LEU A 40 -0.02 -4.30 15.59
C LEU A 40 1.13 -5.09 16.22
N SER A 41 0.86 -6.33 16.66
CA SER A 41 1.88 -7.20 17.24
C SER A 41 3.00 -7.50 16.23
N LEU A 42 4.23 -7.49 16.73
CA LEU A 42 5.41 -7.79 15.94
C LEU A 42 5.73 -9.28 16.07
N ASN A 43 5.39 -10.03 15.04
CA ASN A 43 5.68 -11.46 14.99
C ASN A 43 7.20 -11.69 14.80
N PRO A 44 7.90 -12.34 15.76
CA PRO A 44 9.35 -12.56 15.70
C PRO A 44 9.80 -13.30 14.44
N ARG A 45 9.00 -14.25 13.93
CA ARG A 45 9.32 -14.99 12.70
C ARG A 45 9.39 -14.09 11.47
N ARG A 46 8.57 -13.02 11.44
CA ARG A 46 8.60 -12.04 10.35
C ARG A 46 9.87 -11.23 10.39
N ARG A 47 10.27 -10.80 11.59
CA ARG A 47 11.54 -10.12 11.82
C ARG A 47 12.71 -11.00 11.35
N GLU A 48 12.79 -12.25 11.81
CA GLU A 48 13.83 -13.21 11.41
C GLU A 48 13.96 -13.36 9.90
N THR A 49 12.82 -13.41 9.18
CA THR A 49 12.81 -13.52 7.71
C THR A 49 13.40 -12.27 7.04
N LEU A 50 13.02 -11.06 7.50
CA LEU A 50 13.56 -9.82 6.93
C LEU A 50 15.05 -9.65 7.26
N GLU A 51 15.47 -10.03 8.47
CA GLU A 51 16.87 -9.99 8.89
C GLU A 51 17.73 -10.96 8.08
N MET A 52 17.24 -12.18 7.82
CA MET A 52 17.89 -13.18 6.96
C MET A 52 18.14 -12.62 5.57
N VAL A 53 17.09 -12.13 4.88
CA VAL A 53 17.21 -11.63 3.50
C VAL A 53 18.22 -10.49 3.40
N VAL A 54 18.22 -9.56 4.36
CA VAL A 54 19.14 -8.43 4.37
C VAL A 54 20.57 -8.87 4.66
N SER A 55 20.75 -9.80 5.60
CA SER A 55 22.07 -10.32 5.96
C SER A 55 22.68 -11.15 4.84
N ASP A 56 21.86 -11.88 4.08
CA ASP A 56 22.31 -12.69 2.96
C ASP A 56 22.69 -11.83 1.75
N LEU A 57 21.88 -10.81 1.42
CA LEU A 57 22.14 -9.94 0.26
C LEU A 57 23.16 -8.85 0.54
N TYR A 58 23.21 -8.32 1.76
CA TYR A 58 24.05 -7.19 2.16
C TYR A 58 24.77 -7.44 3.50
N PRO A 59 25.61 -8.50 3.59
CA PRO A 59 26.22 -8.95 4.85
C PRO A 59 27.08 -7.90 5.55
N GLN A 60 27.61 -6.93 4.81
CA GLN A 60 28.43 -5.83 5.34
C GLN A 60 27.74 -4.47 5.25
N GLY A 61 26.64 -4.39 4.50
CA GLY A 61 25.90 -3.15 4.22
C GLY A 61 24.70 -2.90 5.14
N GLY A 62 24.18 -3.93 5.81
CA GLY A 62 23.10 -3.83 6.80
C GLY A 62 23.60 -3.87 8.25
N ASP A 63 22.77 -3.37 9.17
CA ASP A 63 22.87 -3.62 10.62
C ASP A 63 21.50 -4.06 11.15
N PRO A 64 21.16 -5.35 11.03
CA PRO A 64 19.87 -5.88 11.50
C PRO A 64 19.72 -5.81 13.03
N VAL A 65 20.83 -5.89 13.77
CA VAL A 65 20.81 -5.85 15.25
C VAL A 65 20.34 -4.49 15.74
N GLY A 66 20.80 -3.40 15.10
CA GLY A 66 20.37 -2.03 15.37
C GLY A 66 19.05 -1.62 14.69
N ALA A 67 18.37 -2.52 13.99
CA ALA A 67 17.20 -2.18 13.20
C ALA A 67 15.95 -1.91 14.06
N GLU A 68 15.21 -0.86 13.69
CA GLU A 68 13.88 -0.59 14.24
C GLU A 68 12.83 -1.40 13.47
N PHE A 69 12.06 -2.22 14.19
CA PHE A 69 11.00 -3.04 13.61
C PHE A 69 9.62 -2.50 13.99
N TRP A 70 8.73 -2.39 13.01
CA TRP A 70 7.37 -1.87 13.18
C TRP A 70 6.42 -2.52 12.17
N THR A 71 5.12 -2.43 12.45
CA THR A 71 4.05 -2.83 11.53
C THR A 71 3.05 -1.70 11.39
N GLY A 72 2.31 -1.68 10.28
CA GLY A 72 1.32 -0.67 10.00
C GLY A 72 0.09 -1.26 9.32
N LEU A 73 -1.07 -0.67 9.61
CA LEU A 73 -2.33 -1.06 9.00
C LEU A 73 -2.42 -0.52 7.58
N ARG A 74 -2.94 -1.34 6.67
CA ARG A 74 -3.18 -0.97 5.27
C ARG A 74 -4.68 -1.00 5.02
N PRO A 75 -5.40 0.13 5.19
CA PRO A 75 -6.83 0.18 4.92
C PRO A 75 -7.05 -0.09 3.44
N ALA A 76 -7.64 -1.24 3.13
CA ALA A 76 -7.91 -1.69 1.78
C ALA A 76 -9.40 -1.98 1.64
N THR A 77 -9.95 -1.71 0.47
CA THR A 77 -11.29 -2.12 0.09
C THR A 77 -11.30 -3.57 -0.41
N PRO A 78 -12.46 -4.26 -0.38
CA PRO A 78 -12.56 -5.64 -0.89
C PRO A 78 -12.18 -5.79 -2.37
N ASP A 79 -12.35 -4.74 -3.17
CA ASP A 79 -12.04 -4.70 -4.61
C ASP A 79 -10.68 -4.04 -4.93
N GLY A 80 -9.91 -3.63 -3.92
CA GLY A 80 -8.63 -2.93 -4.06
C GLY A 80 -8.70 -1.49 -4.59
N THR A 81 -9.86 -1.02 -5.06
CA THR A 81 -10.05 0.34 -5.57
C THR A 81 -10.36 1.29 -4.41
N PRO A 82 -9.65 2.42 -4.24
CA PRO A 82 -9.93 3.32 -3.10
C PRO A 82 -11.36 3.89 -3.13
N ILE A 83 -11.86 4.28 -1.96
CA ILE A 83 -13.10 5.05 -1.83
C ILE A 83 -12.74 6.54 -1.77
N ILE A 84 -13.08 7.28 -2.83
CA ILE A 84 -12.86 8.72 -2.97
C ILE A 84 -14.16 9.36 -3.46
N GLY A 85 -14.82 10.16 -2.63
CA GLY A 85 -16.03 10.85 -3.05
C GLY A 85 -16.98 11.23 -1.92
N ALA A 86 -18.13 11.78 -2.30
CA ALA A 86 -19.19 12.15 -1.37
C ALA A 86 -19.88 10.90 -0.78
N THR A 87 -20.52 11.09 0.37
CA THR A 87 -21.40 10.08 0.98
C THR A 87 -22.86 10.50 0.87
N ARG A 88 -23.78 9.64 1.31
CA ARG A 88 -25.20 10.00 1.49
C ARG A 88 -25.43 11.16 2.47
N TYR A 89 -24.46 11.44 3.34
CA TYR A 89 -24.56 12.49 4.33
C TYR A 89 -24.05 13.81 3.76
N ARG A 90 -24.83 14.86 3.98
CA ARG A 90 -24.49 16.21 3.50
C ARG A 90 -23.14 16.64 4.07
N ASN A 91 -22.26 17.10 3.18
CA ASN A 91 -20.95 17.64 3.54
C ASN A 91 -19.98 16.64 4.20
N LEU A 92 -20.17 15.34 3.94
CA LEU A 92 -19.23 14.29 4.35
C LEU A 92 -18.66 13.59 3.11
N PHE A 93 -17.33 13.53 3.04
CA PHE A 93 -16.57 12.91 1.96
C PHE A 93 -15.57 11.90 2.52
N LEU A 94 -15.21 10.92 1.69
CA LEU A 94 -14.25 9.87 2.00
C LEU A 94 -13.04 9.93 1.06
N ASN A 95 -11.88 9.56 1.59
CA ASN A 95 -10.64 9.32 0.87
C ASN A 95 -9.85 8.26 1.64
N THR A 96 -10.21 6.99 1.42
CA THR A 96 -9.70 5.85 2.19
C THR A 96 -9.63 4.58 1.33
N GLY A 97 -9.04 3.51 1.85
CA GLY A 97 -9.06 2.21 1.19
C GLY A 97 -7.97 1.99 0.14
N HIS A 98 -6.94 2.83 0.09
CA HIS A 98 -5.87 2.78 -0.91
C HIS A 98 -4.90 1.59 -0.78
N GLY A 99 -5.03 0.78 0.27
CA GLY A 99 -4.21 -0.41 0.50
C GLY A 99 -2.70 -0.09 0.50
N THR A 100 -1.93 -0.88 -0.25
CA THR A 100 -0.47 -0.73 -0.38
C THR A 100 -0.05 0.46 -1.24
N LEU A 101 -0.97 1.05 -2.02
CA LEU A 101 -0.68 2.09 -3.01
C LEU A 101 -1.05 3.50 -2.53
N GLY A 102 -1.41 3.66 -1.25
CA GLY A 102 -1.83 4.95 -0.68
C GLY A 102 -0.81 6.07 -0.88
N TRP A 103 0.49 5.79 -0.72
CA TRP A 103 1.52 6.81 -0.94
C TRP A 103 1.61 7.24 -2.41
N THR A 104 1.60 6.26 -3.33
CA THR A 104 1.63 6.50 -4.78
C THR A 104 0.42 7.31 -5.24
N MET A 105 -0.76 7.03 -4.69
CA MET A 105 -2.02 7.64 -5.10
C MET A 105 -2.38 8.93 -4.34
N ALA A 106 -1.58 9.34 -3.33
CA ALA A 106 -1.95 10.39 -2.39
C ALA A 106 -2.29 11.72 -3.07
N CYS A 107 -1.38 12.25 -3.92
CA CYS A 107 -1.58 13.54 -4.58
C CYS A 107 -2.76 13.54 -5.56
N GLY A 108 -2.90 12.47 -6.35
CA GLY A 108 -4.01 12.32 -7.29
C GLY A 108 -5.36 12.24 -6.57
N SER A 109 -5.43 11.45 -5.50
CA SER A 109 -6.63 11.30 -4.68
C SER A 109 -7.03 12.60 -3.98
N GLY A 110 -6.04 13.32 -3.42
CA GLY A 110 -6.26 14.60 -2.78
C GLY A 110 -6.76 15.67 -3.76
N SER A 111 -6.15 15.74 -4.95
CA SER A 111 -6.58 16.67 -6.01
C SER A 111 -8.01 16.38 -6.47
N LEU A 112 -8.32 15.10 -6.77
CA LEU A 112 -9.67 14.66 -7.14
C LEU A 112 -10.69 15.06 -6.06
N LEU A 113 -10.43 14.73 -4.79
CA LEU A 113 -11.36 15.03 -3.71
C LEU A 113 -11.53 16.54 -3.52
N ALA A 114 -10.46 17.34 -3.62
CA ALA A 114 -10.53 18.79 -3.51
C ALA A 114 -11.44 19.40 -4.59
N ASP A 115 -11.34 18.93 -5.84
CA ASP A 115 -12.22 19.38 -6.92
C ASP A 115 -13.68 19.00 -6.66
N LEU A 116 -13.95 17.78 -6.17
CA LEU A 116 -15.30 17.33 -5.81
C LEU A 116 -15.91 18.20 -4.69
N ILE A 117 -15.14 18.50 -3.64
CA ILE A 117 -15.59 19.37 -2.53
C ILE A 117 -15.88 20.79 -3.05
N ALA A 118 -15.00 21.32 -3.90
CA ALA A 118 -15.13 22.66 -4.47
C ALA A 118 -16.16 22.77 -5.60
N LYS A 119 -16.84 21.67 -5.97
CA LYS A 119 -17.75 21.57 -7.13
C LYS A 119 -17.09 22.01 -8.44
N LYS A 120 -15.79 21.72 -8.57
CA LYS A 120 -15.02 21.92 -9.80
C LYS A 120 -15.03 20.63 -10.61
N ARG A 121 -14.83 20.75 -11.93
CA ARG A 121 -14.66 19.58 -12.80
C ARG A 121 -13.31 18.93 -12.50
N PRO A 122 -13.25 17.66 -12.06
CA PRO A 122 -11.99 17.00 -11.80
C PRO A 122 -11.21 16.69 -13.08
N GLN A 123 -9.88 16.55 -12.95
CA GLN A 123 -8.98 16.20 -14.05
C GLN A 123 -9.13 14.73 -14.51
N ILE A 124 -9.58 13.86 -13.62
CA ILE A 124 -9.82 12.43 -13.87
C ILE A 124 -11.27 12.07 -13.57
N SER A 125 -11.77 10.99 -14.15
CA SER A 125 -13.12 10.49 -13.85
C SER A 125 -13.22 10.04 -12.38
N ALA A 126 -14.31 10.43 -11.72
CA ALA A 126 -14.66 9.95 -10.38
C ALA A 126 -15.52 8.66 -10.40
N LEU A 127 -15.92 8.19 -11.59
CA LEU A 127 -16.82 7.06 -11.74
C LEU A 127 -16.24 5.81 -11.08
N GLY A 128 -17.03 5.18 -10.20
CA GLY A 128 -16.64 3.96 -9.50
C GLY A 128 -15.66 4.18 -8.35
N LEU A 129 -15.32 5.43 -7.99
CA LEU A 129 -14.46 5.72 -6.85
C LEU A 129 -15.26 6.01 -5.58
N ASP A 130 -16.51 6.44 -5.66
CA ASP A 130 -17.31 6.73 -4.47
C ASP A 130 -17.88 5.45 -3.82
N ILE A 131 -18.49 5.61 -2.64
CA ILE A 131 -18.96 4.50 -1.81
C ILE A 131 -20.22 3.82 -2.37
N SER A 132 -20.99 4.48 -3.26
CA SER A 132 -22.23 3.92 -3.81
C SER A 132 -22.01 2.70 -4.69
N ARG A 133 -20.77 2.43 -5.12
CA ARG A 133 -20.44 1.20 -5.87
C ARG A 133 -20.74 -0.09 -5.10
N TYR A 134 -20.81 -0.03 -3.77
CA TYR A 134 -21.16 -1.18 -2.92
C TYR A 134 -22.65 -1.24 -2.58
N ASP A 135 -23.47 -0.30 -3.07
CA ASP A 135 -24.90 -0.45 -2.96
C ASP A 135 -25.33 -1.61 -3.86
N SER A 136 -26.00 -2.60 -3.26
CA SER A 136 -26.39 -3.91 -3.81
C SER A 136 -27.43 -3.84 -4.94
N SER A 137 -27.49 -2.72 -5.66
CA SER A 137 -28.39 -2.46 -6.79
C SER A 137 -27.66 -2.51 -8.14
N SER A 138 -26.32 -2.57 -8.17
CA SER A 138 -25.54 -2.55 -9.43
C SER A 138 -25.03 -3.93 -9.90
N GLU A 139 -25.16 -5.01 -9.11
CA GLU A 139 -24.71 -6.36 -9.49
C GLU A 139 -25.69 -7.13 -10.39
N ALA A 140 -26.67 -6.44 -10.98
CA ALA A 140 -27.46 -7.00 -12.07
C ALA A 140 -27.13 -6.24 -13.35
N HIS A 141 -26.02 -6.59 -14.02
CA HIS A 141 -25.89 -6.68 -15.49
C HIS A 141 -24.44 -7.01 -15.90
N GLY A 142 -24.22 -8.26 -16.33
CA GLY A 142 -23.13 -8.62 -17.24
C GLY A 142 -21.94 -9.32 -16.59
N HIS A 143 -22.02 -10.64 -16.41
CA HIS A 143 -20.84 -11.49 -16.31
C HIS A 143 -20.05 -11.44 -17.62
N GLY A 144 -19.14 -10.48 -17.73
CA GLY A 144 -18.00 -10.51 -18.66
C GLY A 144 -16.92 -11.41 -18.06
N GLN A 145 -16.43 -12.36 -18.84
CA GLN A 145 -15.45 -13.37 -18.43
C GLN A 145 -14.21 -12.73 -17.74
N PRO A 146 -13.75 -13.26 -16.59
CA PRO A 146 -12.50 -12.80 -16.01
C PRO A 146 -11.35 -13.19 -16.95
N ALA A 147 -10.52 -12.21 -17.31
CA ALA A 147 -9.30 -12.42 -18.07
C ALA A 147 -8.34 -13.33 -17.29
N SER A 148 -7.72 -14.27 -18.00
CA SER A 148 -6.66 -15.14 -17.45
C SER A 148 -5.44 -14.31 -17.06
N ALA A 149 -5.00 -14.43 -15.81
CA ALA A 149 -3.71 -13.90 -15.37
C ALA A 149 -2.56 -14.72 -15.99
N HIS A 150 -1.54 -14.02 -16.49
CA HIS A 150 -0.21 -14.56 -16.78
C HIS A 150 0.69 -14.34 -15.56
#